data_AF-A0A352S698-F1
#
_entry.id   AF-A0A352S698-F1
#
_cell.length_a   1.000
_cell.length_b   1.000
_cell.length_c   1.000
_cell.angle_alpha   90.00
_cell.angle_beta   90.00
_cell.angle_gamma   90.00
#
_symmetry.space_group_name_H-M   'P 1'
#
loop_
_entity.id
_entity.type
_entity.pdbx_description
1 polymer ?
#
loop_
_entity_poly.entity_id
_entity_poly.type
_entity_poly.pdbx_seq_one_letter_code
_entity_poly.pdbx_strand_id
1 'polypeptide(L)'
;MAETKHHKAWWAPVAHFAAHTVVGTLIFLIIGSVAVGLSLLIRFLETVGIPTFTLQVISFLEHTITIVDAVLYLVYLGITGYRAVKEMLE
;
A
#
# COMPACT_ATOMS: atom_id res chain seq x y z
N MET A 1 -18.28 0.99 -45.53
CA MET A 1 -17.56 1.25 -44.27
C MET A 1 -18.15 0.29 -43.24
N ALA A 2 -17.48 -0.81 -42.95
CA ALA A 2 -18.00 -1.82 -42.02
C ALA A 2 -17.70 -1.38 -40.59
N GLU A 3 -18.74 -1.24 -39.77
CA GLU A 3 -18.64 -1.02 -38.32
C GLU A 3 -17.76 -2.11 -37.69
N THR A 4 -16.61 -1.71 -37.16
CA THR A 4 -15.82 -2.56 -36.27
C THR A 4 -16.57 -2.67 -34.96
N LYS A 5 -17.26 -3.80 -34.75
CA LYS A 5 -17.83 -4.18 -33.45
C LYS A 5 -16.74 -4.03 -32.39
N HIS A 6 -16.89 -3.04 -31.52
CA HIS A 6 -16.05 -2.86 -30.34
C HIS A 6 -16.28 -4.08 -29.43
N HIS A 7 -15.46 -5.12 -29.57
CA HIS A 7 -15.43 -6.21 -28.60
C HIS A 7 -15.08 -5.58 -27.26
N LYS A 8 -16.05 -5.55 -26.32
CA LYS A 8 -15.82 -5.17 -24.93
C LYS A 8 -14.70 -6.08 -24.42
N ALA A 9 -13.50 -5.55 -24.25
CA ALA A 9 -12.34 -6.36 -23.97
C ALA A 9 -12.52 -7.00 -22.59
N TRP A 10 -12.63 -8.34 -22.54
CA TRP A 10 -12.60 -9.15 -21.32
C TRP A 10 -11.39 -8.87 -20.40
N TRP A 11 -10.32 -8.25 -20.93
CA TRP A 11 -9.14 -7.81 -20.18
C TRP A 11 -9.30 -6.42 -19.53
N ALA A 12 -10.30 -5.63 -19.92
CA ALA A 12 -10.48 -4.27 -19.41
C ALA A 12 -10.71 -4.21 -17.88
N PRO A 13 -11.48 -5.13 -17.26
CA PRO A 13 -11.63 -5.19 -15.80
C PRO A 13 -10.29 -5.54 -15.10
N VAL A 14 -9.53 -6.47 -15.68
CA VAL A 14 -8.21 -6.88 -15.16
C VAL A 14 -7.20 -5.75 -15.25
N ALA A 15 -7.18 -4.99 -16.36
CA ALA A 15 -6.31 -3.84 -16.52
C ALA A 15 -6.67 -2.69 -15.56
N HIS A 16 -7.97 -2.45 -15.34
CA HIS A 16 -8.44 -1.44 -14.39
C HIS A 16 -8.13 -1.81 -12.94
N PHE A 17 -8.25 -3.10 -12.60
CA PHE A 17 -7.82 -3.67 -11.32
C PHE A 17 -6.31 -3.55 -11.13
N ALA A 18 -5.52 -3.98 -12.11
CA ALA A 18 -4.06 -3.91 -12.05
C ALA A 18 -3.56 -2.47 -11.86
N ALA A 19 -4.18 -1.49 -12.53
CA ALA A 19 -3.83 -0.08 -12.35
C ALA A 19 -4.08 0.40 -10.90
N HIS A 20 -5.25 0.07 -10.31
CA HIS A 20 -5.56 0.41 -8.92
C HIS A 20 -4.62 -0.29 -7.94
N THR A 21 -4.38 -1.59 -8.13
CA THR A 21 -3.44 -2.36 -7.32
C THR A 21 -2.05 -1.75 -7.36
N VAL A 22 -1.52 -1.46 -8.55
CA VAL A 22 -0.17 -0.86 -8.71
C VAL A 22 -0.06 0.47 -7.98
N VAL A 23 -1.06 1.36 -8.12
CA VAL A 23 -1.07 2.65 -7.42
C VAL A 23 -1.13 2.46 -5.90
N GLY A 24 -2.00 1.57 -5.41
CA GLY A 24 -2.09 1.24 -3.99
C GLY A 24 -0.78 0.66 -3.44
N THR A 25 -0.13 -0.24 -4.19
CA THR A 25 1.18 -0.81 -3.83
C THR A 25 2.26 0.27 -3.79
N LEU A 26 2.27 1.20 -4.76
CA LEU A 26 3.22 2.31 -4.78
C LEU A 26 3.08 3.22 -3.54
N ILE A 27 1.85 3.56 -3.17
CA ILE A 27 1.58 4.36 -1.97
C ILE A 27 2.05 3.62 -0.71
N PHE A 28 1.71 2.33 -0.57
CA PHE A 28 2.17 1.49 0.53
C PHE A 28 3.71 1.43 0.62
N LEU A 29 4.39 1.28 -0.52
CA LEU A 29 5.86 1.28 -0.55
C LEU A 29 6.46 2.63 -0.15
N ILE A 30 5.84 3.75 -0.55
CA ILE A 30 6.30 5.08 -0.15
C ILE A 30 6.17 5.25 1.36
N ILE A 31 5.01 4.92 1.93
CA ILE A 31 4.77 5.03 3.38
C ILE A 31 5.69 4.07 4.15
N GLY A 32 5.81 2.82 3.70
CA GLY A 32 6.73 1.84 4.27
C GLY A 32 8.19 2.27 4.20
N SER A 33 8.62 2.94 3.12
CA SER A 33 9.98 3.46 3.01
C SER A 33 10.28 4.55 4.03
N VAL A 34 9.30 5.43 4.31
CA VAL A 34 9.42 6.46 5.34
C VAL A 34 9.48 5.83 6.73
N ALA A 35 8.68 4.78 6.99
CA ALA A 35 8.74 4.03 8.24
C ALA A 35 10.12 3.39 8.46
N VAL A 36 10.68 2.72 7.44
CA VAL A 36 12.05 2.18 7.49
C VAL A 36 13.08 3.28 7.74
N GLY A 37 12.92 4.44 7.09
CA GLY A 37 13.75 5.61 7.33
C GLY A 37 13.68 6.09 8.78
N LEU A 38 12.50 6.06 9.40
CA LEU A 38 12.31 6.38 10.81
C LEU A 38 13.01 5.35 11.71
N SER A 39 12.96 4.04 11.40
CA SER A 39 13.71 3.03 12.16
C SER A 39 15.22 3.29 12.12
N LEU A 40 15.74 3.67 10.95
CA LEU A 40 17.15 4.04 10.79
C LEU A 40 17.51 5.28 11.61
N LEU A 41 16.61 6.26 11.64
CA LEU A 41 16.77 7.47 12.44
C LEU A 41 16.79 7.17 13.94
N ILE A 42 15.91 6.29 14.45
CA ILE A 42 15.91 5.88 15.85
C ILE A 42 17.25 5.25 16.24
N ARG A 43 17.77 4.32 15.40
CA ARG A 43 19.08 3.71 15.62
C ARG A 43 20.21 4.73 15.61
N PHE A 44 20.12 5.75 14.76
CA PHE A 44 21.08 6.85 14.77
C PHE A 44 20.98 7.68 16.05
N LEU A 45 19.77 8.04 16.49
CA LEU A 45 19.53 8.82 17.71
C LEU A 45 19.97 8.07 18.98
N GLU A 46 19.90 6.75 18.99
CA GLU A 46 20.48 5.89 20.03
C GLU A 46 21.99 6.11 20.17
N THR A 47 22.71 6.27 19.05
CA THR A 47 24.17 6.53 19.09
C THR A 47 24.53 7.93 19.59
N VAL A 48 23.61 8.89 19.48
CA VAL A 48 23.80 10.28 19.93
C VAL A 48 23.46 10.46 21.41
N GLY A 49 22.93 9.42 22.08
CA GLY A 49 22.62 9.45 23.52
C GLY A 49 21.29 10.12 23.86
N ILE A 50 20.33 10.10 22.93
CA ILE A 50 18.97 10.61 23.18
C ILE A 50 18.30 9.77 24.28
N PRO A 51 17.49 10.39 25.17
CA PRO A 51 16.80 9.67 26.23
C PRO A 51 15.96 8.50 25.71
N THR A 52 16.07 7.35 26.39
CA THR A 52 15.37 6.11 26.04
C THR A 52 13.86 6.30 25.92
N PHE A 53 13.28 7.14 26.78
CA PHE A 53 11.84 7.44 26.73
C PHE A 53 11.43 8.07 25.39
N THR A 54 12.21 9.02 24.87
CA THR A 54 11.94 9.67 23.58
C THR A 54 12.00 8.65 22.43
N LEU A 55 13.01 7.78 22.44
CA LEU A 55 13.18 6.73 21.44
C LEU A 55 12.01 5.72 21.48
N GLN A 56 11.53 5.36 22.68
CA GLN A 56 10.37 4.49 22.85
C GLN A 56 9.10 5.10 22.28
N VAL A 57 8.84 6.39 22.51
CA VAL A 57 7.66 7.07 21.96
C VAL A 57 7.71 7.10 20.43
N ILE A 58 8.87 7.43 19.85
CA ILE A 58 9.05 7.47 18.39
C ILE A 58 8.89 6.06 17.80
N SER A 59 9.49 5.04 18.42
CA SER A 59 9.40 3.65 17.95
C SER A 59 7.98 3.09 18.06
N PHE A 60 7.26 3.43 19.12
CA PHE A 60 5.85 3.06 19.26
C PHE A 60 4.99 3.66 18.14
N LEU A 61 5.21 4.95 17.83
CA LEU A 61 4.49 5.63 16.78
C LEU A 61 4.84 5.04 15.40
N GLU A 62 6.11 4.77 15.13
CA GLU A 62 6.60 4.08 13.92
C GLU A 62 5.88 2.74 13.71
N HIS A 63 5.88 1.87 14.73
CA HIS A 63 5.23 0.57 14.65
C HIS A 63 3.73 0.71 14.43
N THR A 64 3.08 1.64 15.14
CA THR A 64 1.64 1.88 15.02
C THR A 64 1.27 2.33 13.61
N ILE A 65 1.97 3.32 13.06
CA ILE A 65 1.71 3.82 11.71
C ILE A 65 1.94 2.71 10.67
N THR A 66 3.03 1.96 10.80
CA THR A 66 3.37 0.86 9.88
C THR A 66 2.31 -0.24 9.89
N ILE A 67 1.84 -0.64 11.08
CA ILE A 67 0.78 -1.65 11.22
C ILE A 67 -0.52 -1.15 10.61
N VAL A 68 -0.92 0.09 10.91
CA VAL A 68 -2.15 0.69 10.37
C VAL A 68 -2.09 0.75 8.85
N ASP A 69 -0.98 1.20 8.27
CA ASP A 69 -0.79 1.28 6.82
C ASP A 69 -0.85 -0.10 6.16
N ALA A 70 -0.18 -1.10 6.75
CA ALA A 70 -0.23 -2.49 6.26
C ALA A 70 -1.65 -3.07 6.29
N VAL A 71 -2.40 -2.84 7.37
CA VAL A 71 -3.80 -3.29 7.47
C VAL A 71 -4.68 -2.61 6.42
N LEU A 72 -4.55 -1.28 6.26
CA LEU A 72 -5.29 -0.53 5.25
C LEU A 72 -4.98 -1.03 3.84
N TYR A 73 -3.71 -1.30 3.54
CA TYR A 73 -3.30 -1.87 2.25
C TYR A 73 -3.89 -3.26 2.01
N LEU A 74 -3.89 -4.15 3.02
CA LEU A 74 -4.52 -5.47 2.92
C LEU A 74 -6.03 -5.38 2.67
N VAL A 75 -6.73 -4.49 3.38
CA VAL A 75 -8.16 -4.24 3.17
C VAL A 75 -8.41 -3.70 1.77
N TYR A 76 -7.59 -2.76 1.31
CA TYR A 76 -7.66 -2.20 -0.04
C TYR A 76 -7.49 -3.28 -1.12
N LEU A 77 -6.48 -4.15 -0.98
CA LEU A 77 -6.26 -5.27 -1.89
C LEU A 77 -7.45 -6.25 -1.88
N GLY A 78 -7.97 -6.59 -0.70
CA GLY A 78 -9.11 -7.49 -0.56
C GLY A 78 -10.37 -6.96 -1.24
N ILE A 79 -10.74 -5.70 -1.00
CA ILE A 79 -11.92 -5.07 -1.61
C ILE A 79 -11.76 -4.97 -3.13
N THR A 80 -10.60 -4.49 -3.59
CA THR A 80 -10.34 -4.29 -5.03
C THR A 80 -10.30 -5.64 -5.75
N GLY A 81 -9.69 -6.66 -5.14
CA GLY A 81 -9.61 -8.02 -5.67
C GLY A 81 -10.97 -8.69 -5.75
N TYR A 82 -11.79 -8.56 -4.69
CA TYR A 82 -13.15 -9.09 -4.68
C TYR A 82 -14.01 -8.48 -5.79
N ARG A 83 -13.94 -7.15 -5.99
CA ARG A 83 -14.67 -6.47 -7.07
C ARG A 83 -14.23 -6.94 -8.45
N ALA A 84 -12.93 -7.07 -8.68
CA ALA A 84 -12.40 -7.55 -9.96
C ALA A 84 -12.85 -8.99 -10.27
N VAL A 85 -12.79 -9.89 -9.28
CA VAL A 85 -13.30 -11.27 -9.43
C VAL A 85 -14.79 -11.28 -9.72
N LYS A 86 -15.58 -10.47 -9.02
CA LYS A 86 -17.01 -10.35 -9.26
C LYS A 86 -17.32 -9.86 -10.67
N GLU A 87 -16.64 -8.82 -11.16
CA GLU A 87 -16.81 -8.28 -12.52
C GLU A 87 -16.38 -9.26 -13.62
N MET A 88 -15.51 -10.23 -13.32
CA MET A 88 -15.12 -11.29 -14.26
C MET A 88 -16.13 -12.45 -14.31
N LEU A 89 -16.90 -12.65 -13.24
CA LEU A 89 -17.88 -13.73 -13.12
C LEU A 89 -19.29 -13.31 -13.58
N GLU A 90 -19.59 -12.01 -13.63
CA GLU A 90 -20.82 -11.42 -14.20
C GLU A 90 -20.69 -11.14 -15.71
#